data_AF-A0A1F7F259-F1
#
_entry.id   AF-A0A1F7F259-F1
#
_cell.length_a   1.000
_cell.length_b   1.000
_cell.length_c   1.000
_cell.angle_alpha   90.00
_cell.angle_beta   90.00
_cell.angle_gamma   90.00
#
_symmetry.space_group_name_H-M   'P 1'
#
loop_
_entity.id
_entity.type
_entity.pdbx_description
1 polymer ?
#
loop_
_entity_poly.entity_id
_entity_poly.type
_entity_poly.pdbx_seq_one_letter_code
_entity_poly.pdbx_strand_id
1 'polypeptide(L)'
;MAQLGLFLRYSLTGNDQTVYREENDEYKIRVQYTESDRSDIDAVENVTIPTPKGLVPIKVLCTVVHQGGAANINRKNRQRLVTVTANVAQGAVGTKAKELKQLTDKIPVASGYKIYYGGQQERTQESFGSLIQATLLAIILTYMVLAAILESLLLPIFIMLTIPLGLIGVILALFITGKSLSMISIMSMIMLIGVVVNNAILLIDYAMGRIKEGLSVRDAIYEACDVKFHAIIMMNLAIILSALPQTLQAASIQAPFAVTAIGGVAVSMLMTLFFIPVLYVAASKKG
;
A
#
# COMPACT_ATOMS: atom_id res chain seq x y z
N MET A 1 4.07 30.87 -41.62
CA MET A 1 3.67 30.66 -40.21
C MET A 1 4.67 29.83 -39.41
N ALA A 2 5.10 28.65 -39.87
CA ALA A 2 6.05 27.81 -39.10
C ALA A 2 7.42 28.50 -38.81
N GLN A 3 7.99 29.22 -39.79
CA GLN A 3 9.25 29.96 -39.61
C GLN A 3 9.13 31.11 -38.60
N LEU A 4 7.98 31.78 -38.55
CA LEU A 4 7.70 32.87 -37.62
C LEU A 4 7.67 32.36 -36.17
N GLY A 5 6.99 31.23 -35.94
CA GLY A 5 6.90 30.63 -34.61
C GLY A 5 8.24 30.11 -34.07
N LEU A 6 9.07 29.53 -34.95
CA LEU A 6 10.42 29.10 -34.58
C LEU A 6 11.32 30.30 -34.24
N PHE A 7 11.28 31.37 -35.03
CA PHE A 7 12.05 32.59 -34.76
C PHE A 7 11.65 33.20 -33.42
N LEU A 8 10.36 33.37 -33.16
CA LEU A 8 9.82 33.87 -31.89
C LEU A 8 10.25 33.01 -30.70
N ARG A 9 10.18 31.69 -30.84
CA ARG A 9 10.62 30.76 -29.80
C ARG A 9 12.10 30.93 -29.49
N TYR A 10 12.96 31.00 -30.51
CA TYR A 10 14.40 31.14 -30.31
C TYR A 10 14.77 32.51 -29.74
N SER A 11 14.11 33.59 -30.16
CA SER A 11 14.39 34.92 -29.61
C SER A 11 13.99 35.05 -28.14
N LEU A 12 12.86 34.47 -27.74
CA LEU A 12 12.32 34.62 -26.37
C LEU A 12 12.84 33.57 -25.38
N THR A 13 12.76 32.28 -25.75
CA THR A 13 13.09 31.14 -24.88
C THR A 13 14.49 30.57 -25.12
N GLY A 14 15.14 30.98 -26.20
CA GLY A 14 16.46 30.53 -26.60
C GLY A 14 16.46 29.30 -27.50
N ASN A 15 17.51 29.16 -28.30
CA ASN A 15 17.82 27.92 -29.02
C ASN A 15 18.88 27.13 -28.25
N ASP A 16 18.52 25.93 -27.77
CA ASP A 16 19.38 25.03 -26.99
C ASP A 16 19.84 23.78 -27.77
N GLN A 17 19.68 23.77 -29.10
CA GLN A 17 20.04 22.63 -29.94
C GLN A 17 21.54 22.54 -30.25
N THR A 18 22.30 23.62 -30.05
CA THR A 18 23.74 23.62 -30.28
C THR A 18 24.47 23.19 -29.01
N VAL A 19 25.32 22.17 -29.15
CA VAL A 19 26.13 21.64 -28.04
C VAL A 19 27.60 21.85 -28.39
N TYR A 20 28.35 22.43 -27.46
CA TYR A 20 29.79 22.50 -27.47
C TYR A 20 30.34 21.38 -26.60
N ARG A 21 31.23 20.56 -27.16
CA ARG A 21 31.83 19.42 -26.45
C ARG A 21 33.31 19.72 -26.21
N GLU A 22 33.75 19.56 -24.98
CA GLU A 22 35.15 19.67 -24.60
C GLU A 22 35.51 18.52 -23.67
N GLU A 23 36.58 17.80 -24.02
CA GLU A 23 36.97 16.53 -23.42
C GLU A 23 35.82 15.50 -23.33
N ASN A 24 35.20 15.39 -22.15
CA ASN A 24 34.14 14.43 -21.84
C ASN A 24 32.84 15.12 -21.37
N ASP A 25 32.78 16.45 -21.40
CA ASP A 25 31.64 17.25 -20.97
C ASP A 25 30.92 17.91 -22.15
N GLU A 26 29.60 17.96 -22.06
CA GLU A 26 28.73 18.60 -23.05
C GLU A 26 28.10 19.89 -22.49
N TYR A 27 28.40 21.02 -23.12
CA TYR A 27 27.85 22.34 -22.79
C TYR A 27 26.81 22.77 -23.82
N LYS A 28 25.58 23.05 -23.37
CA LYS A 28 24.54 23.60 -24.25
C LYS A 28 24.75 25.09 -24.47
N ILE A 29 24.86 25.51 -25.72
CA ILE A 29 24.89 26.93 -26.11
C ILE A 29 23.45 27.40 -26.27
N ARG A 30 23.06 28.44 -25.52
CA ARG A 30 21.75 29.09 -25.64
C ARG A 30 21.89 30.48 -26.23
N VAL A 31 21.33 30.69 -27.42
CA VAL A 31 21.21 32.04 -28.04
C VAL A 31 19.79 32.55 -27.82
N GLN A 32 19.64 33.70 -27.16
CA GLN A 32 18.37 34.36 -26.86
C GLN A 32 18.59 35.88 -26.81
N TYR A 33 17.52 36.67 -26.91
CA TYR A 33 17.59 38.11 -26.71
C TYR A 33 17.87 38.50 -25.26
N THR A 34 18.38 39.72 -25.07
CA THR A 34 18.63 40.30 -23.75
C THR A 34 17.33 40.39 -22.96
N GLU A 35 17.43 40.33 -21.64
CA GLU A 35 16.27 40.38 -20.75
C GLU A 35 15.40 41.63 -20.97
N SER A 36 16.03 42.79 -21.21
CA SER A 36 15.34 44.05 -21.54
C SER A 36 14.38 43.94 -22.73
N ASP A 37 14.69 43.08 -23.70
CA ASP A 37 13.96 42.99 -24.97
C ASP A 37 12.84 41.93 -24.93
N ARG A 38 12.63 41.29 -23.78
CA ARG A 38 11.63 40.22 -23.59
C ARG A 38 10.81 40.32 -22.31
N SER A 39 11.11 41.27 -21.42
CA SER A 39 10.44 41.39 -20.12
C SER A 39 9.02 41.94 -20.22
N ASP A 40 8.77 42.83 -21.18
CA ASP A 40 7.50 43.54 -21.32
C ASP A 40 6.79 43.21 -22.64
N ILE A 41 5.46 43.36 -22.64
CA ILE A 41 4.65 43.10 -23.83
C ILE A 41 5.03 44.03 -24.99
N ASP A 42 5.33 45.30 -24.69
CA ASP A 42 5.80 46.28 -25.66
C ASP A 42 7.17 45.91 -26.25
N ALA A 43 8.03 45.25 -25.46
CA ALA A 43 9.31 44.77 -25.94
C ALA A 43 9.13 43.62 -26.94
N VAL A 44 8.22 42.67 -26.63
CA VAL A 44 7.87 41.57 -27.53
C VAL A 44 7.22 42.07 -28.83
N GLU A 45 6.39 43.11 -28.77
CA GLU A 45 5.75 43.73 -29.95
C GLU A 45 6.76 44.39 -30.91
N ASN A 46 7.86 44.92 -30.37
CA ASN A 46 8.89 45.62 -31.12
C ASN A 46 10.04 44.73 -31.59
N VAL A 47 10.02 43.42 -31.27
CA VAL A 47 10.98 42.46 -31.84
C VAL A 47 10.89 42.50 -33.36
N THR A 48 12.05 42.63 -34.02
CA THR A 48 12.12 42.68 -35.49
C THR A 48 12.40 41.30 -36.07
N ILE A 49 11.68 40.96 -37.14
CA ILE A 49 11.81 39.66 -37.80
C ILE A 49 12.31 39.88 -39.23
N PRO A 50 13.33 39.12 -39.68
CA PRO A 50 13.79 39.18 -41.06
C PRO A 50 12.73 38.59 -41.99
N THR A 51 12.22 39.44 -42.89
CA THR A 51 11.36 39.02 -44.00
C THR A 51 12.12 39.18 -45.32
N PRO A 52 11.70 38.51 -46.42
CA PRO A 52 12.32 38.70 -47.73
C PRO A 52 12.35 40.15 -48.25
N LYS A 53 11.54 41.05 -47.65
CA LYS A 53 11.45 42.47 -48.01
C LYS A 53 12.13 43.41 -47.00
N GLY A 54 12.75 42.88 -45.94
CA GLY A 54 13.40 43.66 -44.89
C GLY A 54 13.00 43.25 -43.47
N LEU A 55 13.52 43.97 -42.48
CA LEU A 55 13.19 43.77 -41.07
C LEU A 55 11.85 44.44 -40.76
N VAL A 56 10.89 43.68 -40.22
CA VAL A 56 9.56 44.18 -39.87
C VAL A 56 9.27 43.87 -38.40
N PRO A 57 8.76 44.83 -37.60
CA PRO A 57 8.37 44.57 -36.22
C PRO A 57 7.14 43.66 -36.14
N ILE A 58 7.06 42.83 -35.10
CA ILE A 58 6.00 41.83 -34.90
C ILE A 58 4.61 42.46 -34.85
N LYS A 59 4.48 43.66 -34.28
CA LYS A 59 3.22 44.41 -34.19
C LYS A 59 2.47 44.58 -35.52
N VAL A 60 3.19 44.61 -36.64
CA VAL A 60 2.60 44.75 -37.99
C VAL A 60 2.07 43.41 -38.51
N LEU A 61 2.58 42.29 -38.01
CA LEU A 61 2.27 40.94 -38.50
C LEU A 61 1.33 40.16 -37.57
N CYS A 62 1.28 40.49 -36.27
CA CYS A 62 0.53 39.76 -35.26
C CYS A 62 -0.04 40.70 -34.20
N THR A 63 -1.20 40.34 -33.63
CA THR A 63 -1.76 41.01 -32.45
C THR A 63 -1.35 40.24 -31.20
N VAL A 64 -0.63 40.89 -30.29
CA VAL A 64 -0.27 40.31 -29.00
C VAL A 64 -1.42 40.59 -28.03
N VAL A 65 -2.00 39.53 -27.46
CA VAL A 65 -3.10 39.63 -26.49
C VAL A 65 -2.70 38.94 -25.19
N HIS A 66 -2.92 39.62 -24.07
CA HIS A 66 -2.73 39.04 -22.76
C HIS A 66 -3.96 38.20 -22.40
N GLN A 67 -3.86 36.88 -22.53
CA GLN A 67 -4.92 35.94 -22.17
C GLN A 67 -4.44 34.96 -21.09
N GLY A 68 -5.27 34.75 -20.08
CA GLY A 68 -5.06 33.67 -19.11
C GLY A 68 -5.18 32.31 -19.79
N GLY A 69 -4.13 31.50 -19.70
CA GLY A 69 -4.09 30.13 -20.20
C GLY A 69 -3.88 29.12 -19.08
N ALA A 70 -4.20 27.86 -19.33
CA ALA A 70 -3.84 26.79 -18.41
C ALA A 70 -2.32 26.59 -18.45
N ALA A 71 -1.62 26.95 -17.37
CA ALA A 71 -0.17 26.78 -17.25
C ALA A 71 0.28 25.32 -17.41
N ASN A 72 -0.55 24.38 -16.96
CA ASN A 72 -0.34 22.95 -17.14
C ASN A 72 -1.65 22.25 -17.48
N ILE A 73 -1.61 21.33 -18.45
CA ILE A 73 -2.75 20.48 -18.81
C ILE A 73 -2.48 19.07 -18.28
N ASN A 74 -2.97 18.82 -17.07
CA ASN A 74 -2.90 17.49 -16.46
C ASN A 74 -3.90 16.54 -17.12
N ARG A 75 -3.45 15.31 -17.38
CA ARG A 75 -4.27 14.25 -17.98
C ARG A 75 -4.06 12.94 -17.24
N LYS A 76 -5.14 12.16 -17.05
CA LYS A 76 -5.12 10.77 -16.56
C LYS A 76 -5.99 9.98 -17.54
N ASN A 77 -5.48 8.85 -18.03
CA ASN A 77 -6.17 8.02 -19.03
C ASN A 77 -6.69 8.82 -20.25
N ARG A 78 -5.87 9.73 -20.78
CA ARG A 78 -6.17 10.63 -21.92
C ARG A 78 -7.30 11.66 -21.69
N GLN A 79 -7.84 11.77 -20.49
CA GLN A 79 -8.84 12.77 -20.13
C GLN A 79 -8.19 13.92 -19.36
N ARG A 80 -8.59 15.17 -19.66
CA ARG A 80 -8.13 16.35 -18.92
C ARG A 80 -8.71 16.30 -17.51
N LEU A 81 -7.86 16.51 -16.50
CA LEU A 81 -8.26 16.54 -15.11
C LEU A 81 -7.86 17.84 -14.43
N VAL A 82 -8.65 18.24 -13.44
CA VAL A 82 -8.31 19.30 -12.51
C VAL A 82 -8.14 18.64 -11.15
N THR A 83 -6.94 18.76 -10.57
CA THR A 83 -6.64 18.16 -9.28
C THR A 83 -7.04 19.11 -8.17
N VAL A 84 -7.89 18.65 -7.26
CA VAL A 84 -8.17 19.32 -5.99
C VAL A 84 -7.55 18.46 -4.88
N THR A 85 -6.59 19.03 -4.16
CA THR A 85 -5.89 18.34 -3.06
C THR A 85 -6.43 18.80 -1.72
N ALA A 86 -6.66 17.85 -0.82
CA ALA A 86 -7.03 18.12 0.57
C ALA A 86 -6.27 17.17 1.49
N ASN A 87 -5.84 17.67 2.64
CA ASN A 87 -5.18 16.86 3.67
C ASN A 87 -6.15 16.62 4.82
N VAL A 88 -6.18 15.39 5.34
CA VAL A 88 -6.97 15.04 6.52
C VAL A 88 -6.18 15.45 7.76
N ALA A 89 -6.69 16.41 8.53
CA ALA A 89 -6.04 16.87 9.76
C ALA A 89 -6.15 15.85 10.90
N GLN A 90 -7.31 15.20 11.06
CA GLN A 90 -7.58 14.19 12.09
C GLN A 90 -8.54 13.12 11.61
N GLY A 91 -8.36 11.89 12.10
CA GLY A 91 -9.19 10.73 11.78
C GLY A 91 -8.65 9.86 10.64
N ALA A 92 -9.30 8.72 10.41
CA ALA A 92 -8.89 7.77 9.39
C ALA A 92 -9.25 8.28 7.98
N VAL A 93 -8.30 8.17 7.04
CA VAL A 93 -8.49 8.56 5.63
C VAL A 93 -9.72 7.87 5.03
N GLY A 94 -9.96 6.60 5.35
CA GLY A 94 -11.08 5.82 4.80
C GLY A 94 -12.47 6.31 5.24
N THR A 95 -12.64 6.80 6.47
CA THR A 95 -13.95 7.34 6.92
C THR A 95 -14.20 8.71 6.32
N LYS A 96 -13.19 9.58 6.33
CA LYS A 96 -13.29 10.92 5.72
C LYS A 96 -13.45 10.88 4.20
N ALA A 97 -12.83 9.92 3.52
CA ALA A 97 -13.07 9.70 2.09
C ALA A 97 -14.52 9.29 1.80
N LYS A 98 -15.14 8.47 2.65
CA LYS A 98 -16.56 8.09 2.52
C LYS A 98 -17.50 9.27 2.76
N GLU A 99 -17.26 10.06 3.80
CA GLU A 99 -18.02 11.30 4.06
C GLU A 99 -17.90 12.28 2.89
N LEU A 100 -16.69 12.48 2.37
CA LEU A 100 -16.44 13.38 1.26
C LEU A 100 -17.14 12.90 -0.02
N LYS A 101 -17.14 11.58 -0.28
CA LYS A 101 -17.92 10.99 -1.38
C LYS A 101 -19.40 11.33 -1.26
N GLN A 102 -20.01 11.14 -0.08
CA GLN A 102 -21.43 11.46 0.15
C GLN A 102 -21.76 12.94 -0.02
N LEU A 103 -20.83 13.84 0.35
CA LEU A 103 -21.01 15.28 0.16
C LEU A 103 -20.91 15.68 -1.32
N THR A 104 -19.99 15.07 -2.05
CA THR A 104 -19.75 15.40 -3.44
C THR A 104 -20.82 14.82 -4.36
N ASP A 105 -21.39 13.67 -4.02
CA ASP A 105 -22.50 13.06 -4.77
C ASP A 105 -23.75 13.96 -4.80
N LYS A 106 -23.84 14.93 -3.88
CA LYS A 106 -24.91 15.95 -3.84
C LYS A 106 -24.61 17.18 -4.71
N ILE A 107 -23.40 17.34 -5.22
CA ILE A 107 -23.01 18.47 -6.06
C ILE A 107 -23.44 18.14 -7.50
N PRO A 108 -24.30 18.96 -8.13
CA PRO A 108 -24.67 18.74 -9.52
C PRO A 108 -23.46 18.96 -10.43
N VAL A 109 -22.95 17.87 -10.99
CA VAL A 109 -21.84 17.89 -11.94
C VAL A 109 -22.40 18.13 -13.34
N ALA A 110 -21.84 19.11 -14.07
CA ALA A 110 -22.24 19.38 -15.45
C ALA A 110 -22.05 18.15 -16.36
N SER A 111 -22.92 18.00 -17.36
CA SER A 111 -22.87 16.86 -18.28
C SER A 111 -21.49 16.73 -18.94
N GLY A 112 -20.90 15.53 -18.91
CA GLY A 112 -19.57 15.24 -19.44
C GLY A 112 -18.42 15.29 -18.43
N TYR A 113 -18.65 15.78 -17.21
CA TYR A 113 -17.65 15.75 -16.14
C TYR A 113 -17.91 14.58 -15.19
N LYS A 114 -16.84 13.92 -14.75
CA LYS A 114 -16.88 12.87 -13.72
C LYS A 114 -15.91 13.24 -12.61
N ILE A 115 -16.36 13.05 -11.37
CA ILE A 115 -15.50 13.23 -10.21
C ILE A 115 -14.82 11.90 -9.93
N TYR A 116 -13.50 11.94 -9.87
CA TYR A 116 -12.67 10.77 -9.61
C TYR A 116 -11.89 10.98 -8.32
N TYR A 117 -12.07 10.07 -7.37
CA TYR A 117 -11.30 10.05 -6.12
C TYR A 117 -10.02 9.27 -6.32
N GLY A 118 -8.94 10.01 -6.59
CA GLY A 118 -7.60 9.45 -6.72
C GLY A 118 -6.73 9.66 -5.49
N GLY A 119 -5.46 9.31 -5.63
CA GLY A 119 -4.43 9.58 -4.62
C GLY A 119 -4.26 8.44 -3.62
N GLN A 120 -4.04 8.77 -2.35
CA GLN A 120 -3.75 7.77 -1.33
C GLN A 120 -4.90 6.79 -1.12
N GLN A 121 -6.15 7.24 -1.20
CA GLN A 121 -7.32 6.37 -1.02
C GLN A 121 -7.48 5.32 -2.13
N GLU A 122 -7.23 5.66 -3.39
CA GLU A 122 -7.25 4.73 -4.54
C GLU A 122 -6.18 3.65 -4.34
N ARG A 123 -4.93 4.07 -4.09
CA ARG A 123 -3.82 3.16 -3.78
C ARG A 123 -4.11 2.29 -2.56
N THR A 124 -4.74 2.87 -1.54
CA THR A 124 -5.24 2.16 -0.38
C THR A 124 -6.19 1.04 -0.77
N GLN A 125 -7.28 1.37 -1.46
CA GLN A 125 -8.29 0.39 -1.85
C GLN A 125 -7.74 -0.71 -2.77
N GLU A 126 -6.90 -0.37 -3.75
CA GLU A 126 -6.27 -1.33 -4.66
C GLU A 126 -5.39 -2.32 -3.90
N SER A 127 -4.48 -1.85 -3.04
CA SER A 127 -3.63 -2.78 -2.27
C SER A 127 -4.43 -3.57 -1.24
N PHE A 128 -5.48 -3.01 -0.64
CA PHE A 128 -6.39 -3.77 0.23
C PHE A 128 -6.99 -4.96 -0.52
N GLY A 129 -7.45 -4.77 -1.77
CA GLY A 129 -7.96 -5.84 -2.62
C GLY A 129 -6.91 -6.93 -2.90
N SER A 130 -5.71 -6.52 -3.31
CA SER A 130 -4.60 -7.45 -3.57
C SER A 130 -4.15 -8.21 -2.32
N LEU A 131 -4.14 -7.57 -1.15
CA LEU A 131 -3.78 -8.20 0.12
C LEU A 131 -4.83 -9.20 0.61
N ILE A 132 -6.11 -8.95 0.37
CA ILE A 132 -7.18 -9.93 0.66
C ILE A 132 -7.02 -11.14 -0.24
N GLN A 133 -6.76 -10.93 -1.54
CA GLN A 133 -6.46 -12.03 -2.46
C GLN A 133 -5.23 -12.83 -2.03
N ALA A 134 -4.15 -12.14 -1.61
CA ALA A 134 -2.95 -12.77 -1.09
C ALA A 134 -3.22 -13.57 0.20
N THR A 135 -4.04 -13.05 1.11
CA THR A 135 -4.45 -13.75 2.34
C THR A 135 -5.21 -15.03 2.01
N LEU A 136 -6.14 -14.96 1.06
CA LEU A 136 -6.93 -16.12 0.62
C LEU A 136 -6.02 -17.18 -0.02
N LEU A 137 -5.11 -16.76 -0.89
CA LEU A 137 -4.13 -17.65 -1.51
C LEU A 137 -3.20 -18.28 -0.46
N ALA A 138 -2.75 -17.51 0.53
CA ALA A 138 -1.93 -18.01 1.63
C ALA A 138 -2.67 -19.10 2.41
N ILE A 139 -3.94 -18.91 2.77
CA ILE A 139 -4.75 -19.93 3.44
C ILE A 139 -4.82 -21.21 2.59
N ILE A 140 -5.10 -21.10 1.28
CA ILE A 140 -5.18 -22.28 0.41
C ILE A 140 -3.84 -23.01 0.32
N LEU A 141 -2.74 -22.29 0.11
CA LEU A 141 -1.41 -22.90 0.01
C LEU A 141 -1.00 -23.55 1.32
N THR A 142 -1.25 -22.88 2.46
CA THR A 142 -0.99 -23.44 3.78
C THR A 142 -1.83 -24.71 4.02
N TYR A 143 -3.07 -24.78 3.52
CA TYR A 143 -3.90 -25.99 3.59
C TYR A 143 -3.25 -27.15 2.87
N MET A 144 -2.83 -26.93 1.62
CA MET A 144 -2.23 -27.97 0.79
C MET A 144 -0.95 -28.51 1.43
N VAL A 145 -0.10 -27.62 1.96
CA VAL A 145 1.14 -28.02 2.64
C VAL A 145 0.84 -28.80 3.91
N LEU A 146 -0.11 -28.35 4.75
CA LEU A 146 -0.53 -29.06 5.95
C LEU A 146 -1.11 -30.44 5.66
N ALA A 147 -1.96 -30.56 4.64
CA ALA A 147 -2.55 -31.83 4.22
C ALA A 147 -1.49 -32.81 3.73
N ALA A 148 -0.46 -32.32 3.04
CA ALA A 148 0.67 -33.14 2.59
C ALA A 148 1.56 -33.60 3.76
N ILE A 149 1.83 -32.74 4.75
CA ILE A 149 2.69 -33.07 5.90
C ILE A 149 1.98 -34.03 6.87
N LEU A 150 0.71 -33.78 7.17
CA LEU A 150 -0.04 -34.54 8.17
C LEU A 150 -0.70 -35.82 7.60
N GLU A 151 -0.55 -36.07 6.30
CA GLU A 151 -1.19 -37.18 5.56
C GLU A 151 -2.70 -37.32 5.85
N SER A 152 -3.36 -36.20 6.16
CA SER A 152 -4.73 -36.16 6.65
C SER A 152 -5.44 -34.89 6.20
N LEU A 153 -6.70 -35.02 5.80
CA LEU A 153 -7.52 -33.90 5.34
C LEU A 153 -8.33 -33.22 6.46
N LEU A 154 -8.56 -33.91 7.58
CA LEU A 154 -9.36 -33.40 8.70
C LEU A 154 -8.52 -32.55 9.67
N LEU A 155 -7.30 -33.00 9.96
CA LEU A 155 -6.37 -32.33 10.85
C LEU A 155 -6.04 -30.88 10.43
N PRO A 156 -5.70 -30.60 9.15
CA PRO A 156 -5.48 -29.24 8.66
C PRO A 156 -6.68 -28.32 8.86
N ILE A 157 -7.92 -28.84 8.73
CA ILE A 157 -9.14 -28.03 8.89
C ILE A 157 -9.27 -27.52 10.33
N PHE A 158 -8.97 -28.37 11.32
CA PHE A 158 -8.99 -27.96 12.72
C PHE A 158 -7.95 -26.88 13.03
N ILE A 159 -6.77 -27.00 12.44
CA ILE A 159 -5.73 -25.96 12.55
C ILE A 159 -6.21 -24.66 11.92
N MET A 160 -6.84 -24.72 10.74
CA MET A 160 -7.36 -23.52 10.07
C MET A 160 -8.45 -22.80 10.85
N LEU A 161 -9.24 -23.54 11.64
CA LEU A 161 -10.26 -22.94 12.48
C LEU A 161 -9.67 -22.03 13.58
N THR A 162 -8.38 -22.18 13.89
CA THR A 162 -7.67 -21.29 14.83
C THR A 162 -7.29 -19.93 14.21
N ILE A 163 -7.19 -19.83 12.87
CA ILE A 163 -6.82 -18.59 12.18
C ILE A 163 -7.87 -17.48 12.41
N PRO A 164 -9.19 -17.71 12.18
CA PRO A 164 -10.22 -16.72 12.51
C PRO A 164 -10.22 -16.32 13.99
N LEU A 165 -9.91 -17.25 14.89
CA LEU A 165 -9.82 -16.95 16.32
C LEU A 165 -8.64 -16.02 16.63
N GLY A 166 -7.50 -16.19 15.95
CA GLY A 166 -6.38 -15.26 16.02
C GLY A 166 -6.71 -13.84 15.54
N LEU A 167 -7.57 -13.72 14.50
CA LEU A 167 -8.03 -12.41 14.01
C LEU A 167 -8.83 -11.63 15.07
N ILE A 168 -9.53 -12.31 15.98
CA ILE A 168 -10.21 -11.65 17.09
C ILE A 168 -9.18 -10.91 17.96
N GLY A 169 -8.02 -11.52 18.22
CA GLY A 169 -6.93 -10.87 18.96
C GLY A 169 -6.34 -9.67 18.24
N VAL A 170 -6.25 -9.72 16.91
CA VAL A 170 -5.82 -8.58 16.08
C VAL A 170 -6.77 -7.39 16.23
N ILE A 171 -8.08 -7.65 16.12
CA ILE A 171 -9.11 -6.61 16.23
C ILE A 171 -9.13 -6.02 17.65
N LEU A 172 -9.04 -6.87 18.68
CA LEU A 172 -9.00 -6.43 20.08
C LEU A 172 -7.79 -5.54 20.36
N ALA A 173 -6.59 -5.91 19.86
CA ALA A 173 -5.39 -5.10 20.08
C ALA A 173 -5.45 -3.73 19.38
N LEU A 174 -6.01 -3.68 18.16
CA LEU A 174 -6.26 -2.41 17.47
C LEU A 174 -7.26 -1.54 18.21
N PHE A 175 -8.32 -2.14 18.75
CA PHE A 175 -9.34 -1.44 19.51
C PHE A 175 -8.77 -0.84 20.80
N ILE A 176 -7.99 -1.61 21.57
CA ILE A 176 -7.35 -1.14 22.81
C ILE A 176 -6.33 -0.02 22.53
N THR A 177 -5.57 -0.12 21.44
CA THR A 177 -4.54 0.87 21.10
C THR A 177 -5.10 2.08 20.33
N GLY A 178 -6.40 2.06 19.97
CA GLY A 178 -7.04 3.11 19.17
C GLY A 178 -6.47 3.27 17.76
N LYS A 179 -5.79 2.25 17.22
CA LYS A 179 -5.20 2.31 15.87
C LYS A 179 -6.19 1.80 14.83
N SER A 180 -6.15 2.40 13.64
CA SER A 180 -7.00 1.99 12.53
C SER A 180 -6.43 0.79 11.78
N LEU A 181 -7.31 0.02 11.14
CA LEU A 181 -6.90 -1.06 10.24
C LEU A 181 -6.24 -0.45 9.00
N SER A 182 -4.96 -0.77 8.80
CA SER A 182 -4.14 -0.28 7.67
C SER A 182 -3.69 -1.43 6.77
N MET A 183 -3.12 -1.12 5.60
CA MET A 183 -2.48 -2.14 4.75
C MET A 183 -1.43 -2.95 5.53
N ILE A 184 -0.65 -2.26 6.35
CA ILE A 184 0.46 -2.85 7.12
C ILE A 184 -0.09 -3.80 8.19
N SER A 185 -1.23 -3.47 8.80
CA SER A 185 -1.95 -4.35 9.71
C SER A 185 -2.45 -5.64 9.03
N ILE A 186 -2.76 -5.61 7.71
CA ILE A 186 -3.08 -6.85 6.99
C ILE A 186 -1.83 -7.69 6.75
N MET A 187 -0.68 -7.08 6.48
CA MET A 187 0.58 -7.83 6.33
C MET A 187 0.90 -8.65 7.59
N SER A 188 0.64 -8.13 8.79
CA SER A 188 0.80 -8.91 10.02
C SER A 188 -0.23 -10.03 10.14
N MET A 189 -1.45 -9.86 9.60
CA MET A 189 -2.44 -10.95 9.57
C MET A 189 -1.98 -12.10 8.66
N ILE A 190 -1.32 -11.80 7.55
CA ILE A 190 -0.68 -12.82 6.69
C ILE A 190 0.44 -13.53 7.47
N MET A 191 1.30 -12.78 8.18
CA MET A 191 2.33 -13.35 9.05
C MET A 191 1.72 -14.26 10.13
N LEU A 192 0.61 -13.83 10.74
CA LEU A 192 -0.07 -14.57 11.79
C LEU A 192 -0.49 -15.97 11.34
N ILE A 193 -0.94 -16.13 10.09
CA ILE A 193 -1.27 -17.46 9.53
C ILE A 193 -0.10 -18.42 9.70
N GLY A 194 1.10 -18.01 9.31
CA GLY A 194 2.31 -18.85 9.41
C GLY A 194 2.69 -19.16 10.86
N VAL A 195 2.65 -18.17 11.74
CA VAL A 195 3.00 -18.35 13.17
C VAL A 195 2.03 -19.32 13.87
N VAL A 196 0.74 -19.15 13.64
CA VAL A 196 -0.30 -20.00 14.22
C VAL A 196 -0.19 -21.44 13.72
N VAL A 197 0.03 -21.59 12.41
CA VAL A 197 0.20 -22.90 11.79
C VAL A 197 1.45 -23.60 12.30
N ASN A 198 2.57 -22.89 12.45
CA ASN A 198 3.80 -23.47 12.99
C ASN A 198 3.61 -23.98 14.42
N ASN A 199 2.94 -23.19 15.28
CA ASN A 199 2.61 -23.62 16.65
C ASN A 199 1.73 -24.87 16.67
N ALA A 200 0.75 -24.95 15.78
CA ALA A 200 -0.15 -26.07 15.67
C ALA A 200 0.54 -27.34 15.14
N ILE A 201 1.40 -27.20 14.12
CA ILE A 201 2.17 -28.32 13.55
C ILE A 201 3.08 -28.93 14.61
N LEU A 202 3.82 -28.11 15.37
CA LEU A 202 4.74 -28.59 16.41
C LEU A 202 4.04 -29.43 17.50
N LEU A 203 2.79 -29.10 17.83
CA LEU A 203 1.98 -29.82 18.81
C LEU A 203 1.44 -31.14 18.24
N ILE A 204 0.83 -31.09 17.05
CA ILE A 204 0.17 -32.23 16.43
C ILE A 204 1.17 -33.27 15.95
N ASP A 205 2.28 -32.84 15.35
CA ASP A 205 3.33 -33.75 14.87
C ASP A 205 3.91 -34.59 16.03
N TYR A 206 4.15 -33.94 17.17
CA TYR A 206 4.60 -34.64 18.38
C TYR A 206 3.55 -35.62 18.91
N ALA A 207 2.27 -35.21 18.96
CA ALA A 207 1.18 -36.09 19.37
C ALA A 207 1.03 -37.30 18.44
N MET A 208 1.12 -37.12 17.12
CA MET A 208 1.08 -38.20 16.13
C MET A 208 2.25 -39.17 16.28
N GLY A 209 3.46 -38.67 16.58
CA GLY A 209 4.61 -39.51 16.91
C GLY A 209 4.34 -40.43 18.11
N ARG A 210 3.81 -39.87 19.20
CA ARG A 210 3.46 -40.64 20.42
C ARG A 210 2.34 -41.67 20.17
N ILE A 211 1.33 -41.32 19.35
CA ILE A 211 0.27 -42.27 18.96
C ILE A 211 0.85 -43.45 18.16
N LYS A 212 1.81 -43.21 17.26
CA LYS A 212 2.51 -44.27 16.53
C LYS A 212 3.33 -45.19 17.44
N GLU A 213 3.80 -44.67 18.58
CA GLU A 213 4.48 -45.45 19.63
C GLU A 213 3.52 -46.27 20.52
N GLY A 214 2.21 -46.19 20.27
CA GLY A 214 1.19 -47.01 20.94
C GLY A 214 0.49 -46.32 22.13
N LEU A 215 0.75 -45.03 22.38
CA LEU A 215 0.04 -44.25 23.40
C LEU A 215 -1.41 -43.99 22.99
N SER A 216 -2.30 -43.93 23.98
CA SER A 216 -3.69 -43.52 23.74
C SER A 216 -3.72 -42.07 23.23
N VAL A 217 -4.70 -41.75 22.38
CA VAL A 217 -4.83 -40.40 21.78
C VAL A 217 -4.87 -39.30 22.85
N ARG A 218 -5.51 -39.56 23.99
CA ARG A 218 -5.59 -38.59 25.09
C ARG A 218 -4.22 -38.39 25.73
N ASP A 219 -3.55 -39.47 26.09
CA ASP A 219 -2.27 -39.40 26.81
C ASP A 219 -1.19 -38.77 25.92
N ALA A 220 -1.18 -39.12 24.62
CA ALA A 220 -0.28 -38.53 23.64
C ALA A 220 -0.42 -37.01 23.50
N ILE A 221 -1.64 -36.47 23.58
CA ILE A 221 -1.86 -35.02 23.53
C ILE A 221 -1.49 -34.34 24.84
N TYR A 222 -1.78 -34.97 25.99
CA TYR A 222 -1.37 -34.42 27.28
C TYR A 222 0.16 -34.31 27.35
N GLU A 223 0.87 -35.37 26.94
CA GLU A 223 2.34 -35.36 26.85
C GLU A 223 2.84 -34.32 25.83
N ALA A 224 2.20 -34.23 24.67
CA ALA A 224 2.53 -33.22 23.66
C ALA A 224 2.37 -31.79 24.19
N CYS A 225 1.28 -31.53 24.92
CA CYS A 225 1.05 -30.24 25.54
C CYS A 225 2.14 -29.93 26.55
N ASP A 226 2.46 -30.85 27.46
CA ASP A 226 3.45 -30.61 28.52
C ASP A 226 4.86 -30.33 27.95
N VAL A 227 5.30 -31.14 26.99
CA VAL A 227 6.61 -31.01 26.35
C VAL A 227 6.70 -29.77 25.48
N LYS A 228 5.67 -29.46 24.69
CA LYS A 228 5.70 -28.34 23.73
C LYS A 228 5.26 -27.01 24.33
N PHE A 229 4.63 -27.00 25.50
CA PHE A 229 4.17 -25.79 26.18
C PHE A 229 5.28 -24.75 26.32
N HIS A 230 6.42 -25.15 26.88
CA HIS A 230 7.57 -24.28 27.09
C HIS A 230 8.11 -23.68 25.79
N ALA A 231 8.21 -24.50 24.72
CA ALA A 231 8.69 -24.05 23.42
C ALA A 231 7.75 -23.05 22.74
N ILE A 232 6.44 -23.32 22.76
CA ILE A 232 5.41 -22.46 22.17
C ILE A 232 5.37 -21.11 22.91
N ILE A 233 5.43 -21.12 24.25
CA ILE A 233 5.48 -19.89 25.06
C ILE A 233 6.71 -19.07 24.73
N MET A 234 7.89 -19.70 24.71
CA MET A 234 9.16 -19.01 24.45
C MET A 234 9.15 -18.31 23.10
N MET A 235 8.68 -18.97 22.04
CA MET A 235 8.62 -18.38 20.69
C MET A 235 7.65 -17.19 20.63
N ASN A 236 6.45 -17.35 21.19
CA ASN A 236 5.44 -16.28 21.16
C ASN A 236 5.85 -15.08 22.03
N LEU A 237 6.46 -15.31 23.20
CA LEU A 237 7.04 -14.24 24.01
C LEU A 237 8.15 -13.51 23.27
N ALA A 238 9.03 -14.21 22.55
CA ALA A 238 10.07 -13.58 21.76
C ALA A 238 9.49 -12.65 20.69
N ILE A 239 8.42 -13.06 19.99
CA ILE A 239 7.72 -12.21 19.01
C ILE A 239 7.11 -10.99 19.69
N ILE A 240 6.42 -11.18 20.83
CA ILE A 240 5.77 -10.09 21.56
C ILE A 240 6.80 -9.07 22.05
N LEU A 241 7.89 -9.53 22.66
CA LEU A 241 8.96 -8.67 23.16
C LEU A 241 9.71 -7.95 22.03
N SER A 242 9.88 -8.61 20.88
CA SER A 242 10.47 -8.00 19.68
C SER A 242 9.60 -6.88 19.11
N ALA A 243 8.28 -7.04 19.13
CA ALA A 243 7.33 -6.07 18.60
C ALA A 243 7.00 -4.93 19.59
N LEU A 244 7.15 -5.14 20.91
CA LEU A 244 6.82 -4.17 21.95
C LEU A 244 7.45 -2.78 21.77
N PRO A 245 8.77 -2.61 21.49
CA PRO A 245 9.35 -1.28 21.32
C PRO A 245 8.79 -0.54 20.09
N GLN A 246 8.32 -1.26 19.07
CA GLN A 246 7.74 -0.66 17.87
C GLN A 246 6.34 -0.09 18.13
N THR A 247 5.59 -0.61 19.12
CA THR A 247 4.25 -0.08 19.43
C THR A 247 4.30 1.28 20.12
N LEU A 248 5.34 1.54 20.91
CA LEU A 248 5.53 2.79 21.66
C LEU A 248 5.88 3.98 20.76
N GLN A 249 6.46 3.72 19.60
CA GLN A 249 6.82 4.77 18.64
C GLN A 249 5.59 5.22 17.85
N ALA A 250 4.91 6.27 18.34
CA ALA A 250 3.66 6.78 17.76
C ALA A 250 3.81 7.20 16.28
N ALA A 251 4.97 7.72 15.87
CA ALA A 251 5.26 8.17 14.50
C ALA A 251 5.75 7.05 13.57
N SER A 252 5.93 5.82 14.07
CA SER A 252 6.43 4.74 13.23
C SER A 252 5.34 4.20 12.31
N ILE A 253 5.66 4.10 11.02
CA ILE A 253 4.83 3.44 10.01
C ILE A 253 4.59 1.97 10.38
N GLN A 254 5.48 1.38 11.19
CA GLN A 254 5.43 -0.02 11.63
C GLN A 254 4.59 -0.26 12.89
N ALA A 255 4.21 0.77 13.67
CA ALA A 255 3.45 0.54 14.90
C ALA A 255 2.12 -0.23 14.68
N PRO A 256 1.32 0.03 13.63
CA PRO A 256 0.12 -0.76 13.35
C PRO A 256 0.39 -2.23 12.98
N PHE A 257 1.62 -2.59 12.59
CA PHE A 257 2.05 -3.98 12.38
C PHE A 257 2.34 -4.67 13.71
N ALA A 258 3.08 -3.98 14.58
CA ALA A 258 3.52 -4.52 15.85
C ALA A 258 2.34 -4.76 16.81
N VAL A 259 1.40 -3.82 16.87
CA VAL A 259 0.19 -3.94 17.72
C VAL A 259 -0.64 -5.16 17.31
N THR A 260 -0.86 -5.34 16.00
CA THR A 260 -1.65 -6.45 15.47
C THR A 260 -0.93 -7.78 15.60
N ALA A 261 0.40 -7.81 15.41
CA ALA A 261 1.21 -8.99 15.65
C ALA A 261 1.12 -9.45 17.11
N ILE A 262 1.29 -8.54 18.08
CA ILE A 262 1.20 -8.85 19.52
C ILE A 262 -0.18 -9.40 19.87
N GLY A 263 -1.25 -8.70 19.46
CA GLY A 263 -2.62 -9.13 19.74
C GLY A 263 -2.98 -10.47 19.13
N GLY A 264 -2.63 -10.66 17.86
CA GLY A 264 -2.87 -11.91 17.14
C GLY A 264 -2.10 -13.07 17.74
N VAL A 265 -0.80 -12.88 18.02
CA VAL A 265 0.07 -13.94 18.59
C VAL A 265 -0.37 -14.29 20.01
N ALA A 266 -0.68 -13.31 20.86
CA ALA A 266 -1.10 -13.57 22.25
C ALA A 266 -2.40 -14.38 22.31
N VAL A 267 -3.42 -13.99 21.54
CA VAL A 267 -4.70 -14.72 21.53
C VAL A 267 -4.55 -16.06 20.82
N SER A 268 -3.84 -16.12 19.70
CA SER A 268 -3.66 -17.37 18.97
C SER A 268 -2.83 -18.40 19.72
N MET A 269 -1.85 -17.98 20.53
CA MET A 269 -1.10 -18.87 21.42
C MET A 269 -2.04 -19.57 22.40
N LEU A 270 -2.91 -18.81 23.08
CA LEU A 270 -3.91 -19.37 23.99
C LEU A 270 -4.87 -20.30 23.23
N MET A 271 -5.38 -19.86 22.08
CA MET A 271 -6.30 -20.68 21.29
C MET A 271 -5.64 -21.96 20.80
N THR A 272 -4.40 -21.93 20.32
CA THR A 272 -3.69 -23.12 19.83
C THR A 272 -3.51 -24.16 20.95
N LEU A 273 -3.12 -23.72 22.14
CA LEU A 273 -2.84 -24.62 23.25
C LEU A 273 -4.11 -25.24 23.86
N PHE A 274 -5.23 -24.54 23.87
CA PHE A 274 -6.48 -25.06 24.45
C PHE A 274 -7.43 -25.68 23.41
N PHE A 275 -7.58 -25.03 22.25
CA PHE A 275 -8.59 -25.39 21.26
C PHE A 275 -8.21 -26.63 20.44
N ILE A 276 -6.93 -26.76 20.06
CA ILE A 276 -6.46 -27.90 19.25
C ILE A 276 -6.55 -29.23 20.01
N PRO A 277 -6.07 -29.35 21.26
CA PRO A 277 -6.23 -30.58 22.05
C PRO A 277 -7.68 -31.01 22.19
N VAL A 278 -8.58 -30.07 22.50
CA VAL A 278 -10.01 -30.36 22.70
C VAL A 278 -10.66 -30.86 21.42
N LEU A 279 -10.37 -30.22 20.27
CA LEU A 279 -10.90 -30.64 18.97
C LEU A 279 -10.40 -32.02 18.57
N TYR A 280 -9.11 -32.30 18.78
CA TYR A 280 -8.56 -33.59 18.38
C TYR A 280 -9.09 -34.74 19.26
N VAL A 281 -9.19 -34.54 20.58
CA VAL A 281 -9.82 -35.54 21.47
C VAL A 281 -11.29 -35.73 21.11
N ALA A 282 -12.02 -34.67 20.76
CA ALA A 282 -13.42 -34.78 20.34
C ALA A 282 -13.58 -35.50 18.99
N ALA A 283 -12.67 -35.27 18.03
CA ALA A 283 -12.66 -35.95 16.74
C ALA A 283 -12.31 -37.44 16.88
N SER A 284 -11.33 -37.78 17.71
CA SER A 284 -10.95 -39.17 18.01
C SER A 284 -12.04 -39.95 18.74
N LYS A 285 -12.98 -39.29 19.43
CA LYS A 285 -14.10 -39.97 20.10
C LYS A 285 -15.21 -40.42 19.13
N LYS A 286 -15.14 -40.00 17.86
CA LYS A 286 -16.15 -40.27 16.81
C LYS A 286 -15.68 -41.27 15.74
N GLY A 287 -14.42 -41.70 15.76
CA GLY A 287 -13.86 -42.74 14.88
C GLY A 287 -13.38 -43.93 15.70
#